data_AF-A0A4D4KJD6-F1
#
_entry.id   AF-A0A4D4KJD6-F1
#
_cell.length_a   1.000
_cell.length_b   1.000
_cell.length_c   1.000
_cell.angle_alpha   90.00
_cell.angle_beta   90.00
_cell.angle_gamma   90.00
#
_symmetry.space_group_name_H-M   'P 1'
#
loop_
_entity.id
_entity.type
_entity.pdbx_description
1 polymer ?
#
loop_
_entity_poly.entity_id
_entity_poly.type
_entity_poly.pdbx_seq_one_letter_code
_entity_poly.pdbx_strand_id
1 'polypeptide(L)' 'MSAQLVRRWQECVRAGIEATQAAGEANPSLDADRTAAAVIATVQGGVTVLLSTGSAEHLEAGLNLCLDHLLS' A
#
# COMPACT_ATOMS: atom_id res chain seq x y z
N MET A 1 -1.06 -13.72 8.72
CA MET A 1 -0.80 -12.51 9.53
C MET A 1 -1.93 -12.34 10.53
N SER A 2 -1.69 -11.97 11.79
CA SER A 2 -2.80 -11.72 12.73
C SER A 2 -3.50 -10.40 12.39
N ALA A 3 -4.80 -10.28 12.67
CA ALA A 3 -5.56 -9.05 12.39
C ALA A 3 -4.97 -7.81 13.07
N GLN A 4 -4.32 -7.98 14.23
CA GLN A 4 -3.67 -6.90 14.96
C GLN A 4 -2.39 -6.42 14.27
N LEU A 5 -1.60 -7.35 13.70
CA LEU A 5 -0.41 -7.00 12.92
C LEU A 5 -0.79 -6.31 11.60
N VAL A 6 -1.88 -6.75 10.94
CA VAL A 6 -2.44 -6.09 9.76
C VAL A 6 -2.82 -4.63 10.08
N ARG A 7 -3.56 -4.40 11.17
CA ARG A 7 -3.93 -3.05 11.60
C ARG A 7 -2.71 -2.17 11.88
N ARG A 8 -1.74 -2.69 12.63
CA ARG A 8 -0.52 -1.94 12.94
C ARG A 8 0.25 -1.55 11.68
N TRP A 9 0.31 -2.46 10.72
CA TRP A 9 0.99 -2.17 9.47
C TRP A 9 0.23 -1.14 8.63
N GLN A 10 -1.10 -1.22 8.58
CA GLN A 10 -1.94 -0.22 7.93
C GLN A 10 -1.76 1.18 8.55
N GLU A 11 -1.69 1.28 9.88
CA GLU A 11 -1.41 2.55 10.58
C GLU A 11 -0.06 3.14 10.15
N CYS A 12 0.98 2.31 10.03
CA CYS A 12 2.30 2.76 9.58
C CYS A 12 2.28 3.24 8.13
N VAL A 13 1.60 2.52 7.23
CA VAL A 13 1.46 2.92 5.82
C VAL A 13 0.68 4.23 5.72
N ARG A 14 -0.42 4.37 6.47
CA ARG A 14 -1.19 5.60 6.54
C ARG A 14 -0.35 6.79 6.99
N ALA A 15 0.43 6.61 8.06
CA ALA A 15 1.32 7.67 8.55
C ALA A 15 2.36 8.08 7.49
N GLY A 16 2.84 7.13 6.67
CA GLY A 16 3.70 7.43 5.52
C GLY A 16 3.00 8.29 4.48
N ILE A 17 1.75 7.94 4.11
CA ILE A 17 0.94 8.71 3.16
C ILE A 17 0.67 10.12 3.67
N GLU A 18 0.28 10.27 4.94
CA GLU A 18 0.06 11.57 5.58
C GLU A 18 1.34 12.43 5.59
N ALA A 19 2.50 11.81 5.79
CA ALA A 19 3.79 12.48 5.72
C ALA A 19 4.13 12.94 4.28
N THR A 20 3.87 12.11 3.27
CA THR A 20 4.02 12.46 1.85
C THR A 20 3.09 13.62 1.46
N GLN A 21 1.85 13.63 1.95
CA GLN A 21 0.93 14.76 1.77
C GLN A 21 1.46 16.04 2.45
N ALA A 22 1.97 15.94 3.67
CA ALA A 22 2.55 17.07 4.40
C ALA A 22 3.80 17.64 3.71
N ALA A 23 4.55 16.81 2.98
CA ALA A 23 5.68 17.24 2.15
C ALA A 23 5.25 17.91 0.83
N GLY A 24 3.97 17.85 0.46
CA GLY A 24 3.45 18.37 -0.80
C GLY A 24 3.71 17.47 -2.00
N GLU A 25 4.10 16.22 -1.76
CA GLU A 25 4.43 15.21 -2.80
C GLU A 25 3.20 14.38 -3.22
N ALA A 26 2.12 14.44 -2.43
CA ALA A 26 0.86 13.76 -2.71
C ALA A 26 -0.32 14.74 -2.60
N ASN A 27 -1.42 14.41 -3.29
CA ASN A 27 -2.65 15.20 -3.22
C ASN A 27 -3.17 15.27 -1.76
N PRO A 28 -3.35 16.47 -1.17
CA PRO A 28 -3.78 16.62 0.23
C PRO A 28 -5.24 16.17 0.47
N SER A 29 -6.02 15.95 -0.59
CA SER A 29 -7.39 15.40 -0.51
C SER A 29 -7.47 13.88 -0.66
N LEU A 30 -6.33 13.21 -0.89
CA LEU A 30 -6.26 11.75 -0.97
C LEU A 30 -6.69 11.13 0.38
N ASP A 31 -7.55 10.11 0.31
CA ASP A 31 -7.98 9.33 1.48
C ASP A 31 -6.84 8.39 1.91
N ALA A 32 -6.11 8.80 2.95
CA ALA A 32 -4.95 8.06 3.46
C ALA A 32 -5.33 6.69 4.04
N ASP A 33 -6.47 6.56 4.71
CA ASP A 33 -6.93 5.30 5.29
C ASP A 33 -7.27 4.29 4.20
N ARG A 34 -8.02 4.72 3.18
CA ARG A 34 -8.38 3.88 2.03
C ARG A 34 -7.15 3.48 1.21
N THR A 35 -6.24 4.42 1.00
CA THR A 35 -4.99 4.16 0.24
C THR A 35 -4.10 3.18 0.99
N ALA A 36 -3.95 3.34 2.31
CA ALA A 36 -3.22 2.38 3.14
C ALA A 36 -3.86 0.98 3.06
N ALA A 37 -5.18 0.87 3.17
CA ALA A 37 -5.87 -0.41 3.04
C ALA A 37 -5.62 -1.09 1.68
N ALA A 38 -5.60 -0.30 0.58
CA ALA A 38 -5.30 -0.80 -0.75
C ALA A 38 -3.87 -1.32 -0.89
N VAL A 39 -2.88 -0.64 -0.30
CA VAL A 39 -1.48 -1.09 -0.26
C VAL A 39 -1.36 -2.41 0.48
N ILE A 40 -1.99 -2.55 1.66
CA ILE A 40 -1.98 -3.78 2.44
C ILE A 40 -2.60 -4.93 1.63
N ALA A 41 -3.77 -4.71 1.02
CA ALA A 41 -4.44 -5.71 0.20
C ALA A 41 -3.59 -6.16 -0.99
N THR A 42 -2.95 -5.20 -1.66
CA THR A 42 -2.02 -5.46 -2.77
C THR A 42 -0.85 -6.33 -2.34
N VAL A 43 -0.24 -6.05 -1.19
CA VAL A 43 0.86 -6.86 -0.69
C VAL A 43 0.40 -8.28 -0.33
N GLN A 44 -0.74 -8.42 0.36
CA GLN A 44 -1.24 -9.75 0.73
C GLN A 44 -1.64 -10.58 -0.51
N GLY A 45 -2.27 -9.96 -1.50
CA GLY A 45 -2.62 -10.61 -2.77
C GLY A 45 -1.39 -10.96 -3.59
N GLY A 46 -0.45 -10.01 -3.74
CA GLY A 46 0.79 -10.19 -4.49
C GLY A 46 1.67 -11.28 -3.90
N VAL A 47 1.83 -11.34 -2.57
CA VAL A 47 2.53 -12.44 -1.89
C VAL A 47 1.84 -13.79 -2.13
N THR A 48 0.50 -13.83 -2.13
CA THR A 48 -0.24 -15.07 -2.41
C THR A 48 0.04 -15.59 -3.83
N VAL A 49 0.05 -14.69 -4.83
CA VAL A 49 0.38 -15.04 -6.22
C VAL A 49 1.85 -15.44 -6.36
N LEU A 50 2.77 -14.73 -5.69
CA LEU A 50 4.19 -15.07 -5.64
C LEU A 50 4.39 -16.49 -5.13
N LEU A 51 3.77 -16.86 -4.02
CA LEU A 51 3.87 -18.21 -3.45
C LEU A 51 3.32 -19.29 -4.39
N SER A 52 2.35 -18.93 -5.24
CA SER A 52 1.71 -19.87 -6.18
C SER A 52 2.46 -20.02 -7.50
N THR A 53 3.20 -18.98 -7.92
CA THR A 53 3.80 -18.90 -9.27
C THR A 53 5.32 -18.83 -9.25
N GLY A 54 5.93 -18.47 -8.12
CA GLY A 54 7.35 -18.17 -8.00
C GLY A 54 7.76 -16.80 -8.55
N SER A 55 6.83 -15.97 -9.04
CA SER A 55 7.11 -14.65 -9.63
C SER A 55 6.61 -13.50 -8.75
N ALA A 56 7.46 -12.49 -8.55
CA ALA A 56 7.13 -11.26 -7.81
C ALA A 56 6.43 -10.19 -8.66
N GLU A 57 6.30 -10.41 -9.97
CA GLU A 57 5.82 -9.42 -10.94
C GLU A 57 4.45 -8.84 -10.57
N HIS A 58 3.53 -9.66 -10.04
CA HIS A 58 2.21 -9.20 -9.62
C HIS A 58 2.26 -8.27 -8.40
N LEU A 59 3.18 -8.54 -7.47
CA LEU A 59 3.40 -7.68 -6.31
C LEU A 59 4.01 -6.34 -6.75
N GLU A 60 5.02 -6.39 -7.61
CA GLU A 60 5.69 -5.19 -8.15
C GLU A 60 4.70 -4.31 -8.93
N ALA A 61 3.92 -4.90 -9.83
CA ALA A 61 2.93 -4.18 -10.61
C ALA A 61 1.86 -3.51 -9.71
N GLY A 62 1.35 -4.22 -8.72
CA GLY A 62 0.36 -3.66 -7.79
C GLY A 62 0.93 -2.53 -6.92
N LEU A 63 2.17 -2.67 -6.44
CA LEU A 63 2.83 -1.62 -5.67
C LEU A 63 3.11 -0.38 -6.50
N ASN A 64 3.57 -0.54 -7.74
CA ASN A 64 3.76 0.58 -8.67
C ASN A 64 2.45 1.33 -8.90
N LEU A 65 1.33 0.63 -9.13
CA LEU A 65 0.01 1.28 -9.26
C LEU A 65 -0.39 2.06 -8.00
N CYS A 66 -0.09 1.54 -6.81
CA CYS A 66 -0.37 2.25 -5.56
C CYS A 66 0.50 3.52 -5.42
N LEU A 67 1.77 3.46 -5.83
CA LEU A 67 2.69 4.59 -5.80
C LEU A 67 2.31 5.65 -6.83
N ASP A 68 1.97 5.24 -8.05
CA ASP A 68 1.47 6.13 -9.10
C ASP A 68 0.20 6.85 -8.65
N HIS A 69 -0.70 6.15 -7.95
CA HIS A 69 -1.91 6.76 -7.37
C HIS A 69 -1.61 7.74 -6.22
N LEU A 70 -0.59 7.44 -5.41
CA LEU A 70 -0.20 8.31 -4.29
C LEU A 70 0.44 9.61 -4.77
N LEU A 71 1.23 9.54 -5.85
CA LEU A 71 2.06 10.64 -6.36
C LEU A 71 1.44 11.38 -7.55
N SER A 72 0.20 11.05 -7.95
CA SER A 72 -0.56 11.74 -9.00
C SER A 72 -1.18 13.05 -8.51
#